data_AF-A0A9E5NF00-F1
#
_entry.id   AF-A0A9E5NF00-F1
#
_cell.length_a   1.000
_cell.length_b   1.000
_cell.length_c   1.000
_cell.angle_alpha   90.00
_cell.angle_beta   90.00
_cell.angle_gamma   90.00
#
_symmetry.space_group_name_H-M   'P 1'
#
loop_
_entity.id
_entity.type
_entity.pdbx_description
1 polymer ?
#
loop_
_entity_poly.entity_id
_entity_poly.type
_entity_poly.pdbx_seq_one_letter_code
_entity_poly.pdbx_strand_id
1 'polypeptide(L)'
;GIIAKWSNGVEAKLFGANSPNDVERFRAGGNRCLVWCEEMAAWRYLEESWQQIRYGLRSGPRPHAVASTTPRTRKLIKELINDSKVAVTKG
;
A
#
# COMPACT_ATOMS: atom_id res chain seq x y z
N GLY A 1 6.29 11.08 6.15
CA GLY A 1 6.26 11.33 7.62
C GLY A 1 4.86 11.09 8.16
N ILE A 2 4.63 11.27 9.47
CA ILE A 2 3.26 11.33 10.03
C ILE A 2 2.59 12.58 9.46
N ILE A 3 1.37 12.42 8.94
CA ILE A 3 0.59 13.49 8.32
C ILE A 3 -0.70 13.79 9.07
N ALA A 4 -1.20 12.84 9.86
CA ALA A 4 -2.36 13.05 10.72
C ALA A 4 -2.28 12.16 11.97
N LYS A 5 -2.81 12.66 13.07
CA LYS A 5 -2.99 11.93 14.32
C LYS A 5 -4.35 12.31 14.91
N TRP A 6 -5.12 11.30 15.30
CA TRP A 6 -6.43 11.48 15.90
C TRP A 6 -6.36 11.41 17.43
N SER A 7 -7.38 11.92 18.13
CA SER A 7 -7.46 11.94 19.60
C SER A 7 -7.45 10.55 20.22
N ASN A 8 -7.90 9.53 19.48
CA ASN A 8 -7.84 8.12 19.88
C ASN A 8 -6.44 7.48 19.71
N GLY A 9 -5.43 8.26 19.30
CA GLY A 9 -4.05 7.80 19.14
C GLY A 9 -3.74 7.12 17.80
N VAL A 10 -4.72 6.96 16.91
CA VAL A 10 -4.46 6.48 15.53
C VAL A 10 -3.61 7.50 14.79
N GLU A 11 -2.72 7.02 13.92
CA GLU A 11 -1.81 7.84 13.12
C GLU A 11 -1.88 7.44 11.64
N ALA A 12 -1.84 8.42 10.75
CA ALA A 12 -1.63 8.23 9.33
C ALA A 12 -0.27 8.79 8.91
N LYS A 13 0.44 8.04 8.07
CA LYS A 13 1.77 8.38 7.56
C LYS A 13 1.75 8.33 6.04
N LEU A 14 2.32 9.35 5.40
CA LEU A 14 2.47 9.42 3.95
C LEU A 14 3.90 9.08 3.54
N PHE A 15 4.01 8.27 2.48
CA PHE A 15 5.25 7.81 1.86
C PHE A 15 5.16 8.04 0.35
N GLY A 16 6.29 8.38 -0.28
CA GLY A 16 6.39 8.33 -1.73
C GLY A 16 6.57 6.90 -2.22
N ALA A 17 6.65 6.73 -3.54
CA ALA A 17 7.00 5.47 -4.22
C ALA A 17 7.91 5.71 -5.45
N ASN A 18 8.65 6.82 -5.44
CA ASN A 18 9.34 7.34 -6.63
C ASN A 18 10.85 7.12 -6.62
N SER A 19 11.42 6.74 -5.47
CA SER A 19 12.84 6.48 -5.29
C SER A 19 13.08 5.17 -4.52
N PRO A 20 14.27 4.55 -4.63
CA PRO A 20 14.63 3.39 -3.80
C PRO A 20 14.49 3.67 -2.30
N ASN A 21 14.86 4.87 -1.84
CA ASN A 21 14.70 5.27 -0.44
C ASN A 21 13.23 5.30 -0.01
N ASP A 22 12.29 5.59 -0.92
CA ASP A 22 10.87 5.51 -0.60
C ASP A 22 10.41 4.07 -0.38
N VAL A 23 10.92 3.13 -1.18
CA VAL A 23 10.62 1.69 -1.05
C VAL A 23 11.00 1.18 0.34
N GLU A 24 12.19 1.53 0.83
CA GLU A 24 12.66 1.14 2.17
C GLU A 24 11.79 1.71 3.29
N ARG A 25 11.26 2.92 3.11
CA ARG A 25 10.43 3.60 4.11
C ARG A 25 9.08 2.91 4.33
N PHE A 26 8.56 2.17 3.36
CA PHE A 26 7.30 1.44 3.56
C PHE A 26 7.40 0.47 4.74
N ARG A 27 8.51 -0.27 4.85
CA ARG A 27 8.76 -1.15 5.99
C ARG A 27 9.23 -0.40 7.23
N ALA A 28 10.18 0.53 7.08
CA ALA A 28 10.75 1.27 8.21
C ALA A 28 9.71 2.14 8.95
N GLY A 29 8.63 2.53 8.28
CA GLY A 29 7.55 3.33 8.87
C GLY A 29 6.71 2.63 9.95
N GLY A 30 6.96 1.35 10.23
CA GLY A 30 6.35 0.58 11.32
C GLY A 30 5.18 -0.29 10.90
N ASN A 31 4.59 -1.00 11.87
CA ASN A 31 3.44 -1.87 11.64
C ASN A 31 2.17 -1.04 11.38
N ARG A 32 1.34 -1.48 10.44
CA ARG A 32 0.09 -0.82 10.06
C ARG A 32 -1.06 -1.82 10.05
N CYS A 33 -2.25 -1.33 10.36
CA CYS A 33 -3.50 -2.06 10.20
C CYS A 33 -4.14 -1.84 8.83
N LEU A 34 -3.78 -0.73 8.17
CA LEU A 34 -4.31 -0.36 6.87
C LEU A 34 -3.22 0.34 6.05
N VAL A 35 -3.24 0.10 4.74
CA VAL A 35 -2.49 0.87 3.76
C VAL A 35 -3.40 1.25 2.61
N TRP A 36 -3.30 2.48 2.14
CA TRP A 36 -3.93 2.95 0.92
C TRP A 36 -2.84 3.24 -0.11
N CYS A 37 -2.89 2.57 -1.26
CA CYS A 37 -1.98 2.74 -2.39
C CYS A 37 -2.67 3.53 -3.50
N GLU A 38 -2.43 4.85 -3.55
CA GLU A 38 -2.99 5.72 -4.58
C GLU A 38 -2.18 5.63 -5.88
N GLU A 39 -2.87 5.52 -7.01
CA GLU A 39 -2.30 5.34 -8.36
C GLU A 39 -1.23 4.25 -8.44
N MET A 40 -1.50 3.12 -7.77
CA MET A 40 -0.54 2.02 -7.59
C MET A 40 0.07 1.52 -8.91
N ALA A 41 -0.70 1.43 -10.00
CA ALA A 41 -0.18 0.94 -11.29
C ALA A 41 0.84 1.90 -11.95
N ALA A 42 0.87 3.16 -11.53
CA ALA A 42 1.79 4.18 -12.01
C ALA A 42 3.14 4.18 -11.27
N TRP A 43 3.27 3.46 -10.15
CA TRP A 43 4.48 3.47 -9.34
C TRP A 43 5.68 2.92 -10.12
N ARG A 44 6.84 3.57 -9.97
CA ARG A 44 8.08 3.18 -10.64
C ARG A 44 8.62 1.85 -10.10
N TYR A 45 8.52 1.66 -8.80
CA TYR A 45 9.01 0.49 -8.05
C TYR A 45 7.84 -0.29 -7.45
N LEU A 46 6.83 -0.56 -8.26
CA LEU A 46 5.55 -1.12 -7.83
C LEU A 46 5.72 -2.43 -7.06
N GLU A 47 6.43 -3.39 -7.65
CA GLU A 47 6.63 -4.73 -7.09
C GLU A 47 7.41 -4.67 -5.77
N GLU A 48 8.51 -3.92 -5.72
CA GLU A 48 9.34 -3.79 -4.52
C GLU A 48 8.61 -3.03 -3.41
N SER A 49 7.89 -1.96 -3.76
CA SER A 49 7.05 -1.21 -2.82
C SER A 49 5.98 -2.12 -2.22
N TRP A 50 5.29 -2.91 -3.05
CA TRP A 50 4.26 -3.83 -2.58
C TRP A 50 4.80 -4.88 -1.62
N GLN A 51 5.98 -5.45 -1.91
CA GLN A 51 6.65 -6.38 -0.99
C GLN A 51 6.94 -5.73 0.37
N GLN A 52 7.52 -4.53 0.39
CA GLN A 52 7.83 -3.83 1.64
C GLN A 52 6.58 -3.43 2.43
N ILE A 53 5.53 -3.00 1.74
CA ILE A 53 4.22 -2.69 2.34
C ILE A 53 3.66 -3.92 3.06
N ARG A 54 3.67 -5.09 2.41
CA ARG A 54 3.13 -6.33 2.98
C ARG A 54 3.85 -6.76 4.26
N TYR A 55 5.16 -6.52 4.38
CA TYR A 55 5.89 -6.80 5.62
C TYR A 55 5.44 -5.93 6.80
N GLY A 56 4.99 -4.69 6.53
CA GLY A 56 4.48 -3.78 7.56
C GLY A 56 3.00 -3.96 7.89
N LEU A 57 2.23 -4.58 6.99
CA LEU A 57 0.77 -4.71 7.11
C LEU A 57 0.39 -5.91 8.00
N ARG A 58 0.53 -5.76 9.32
CA ARG A 58 0.38 -6.85 10.31
C ARG A 58 -0.13 -6.42 11.68
N SER A 59 -0.74 -5.24 11.78
CA SER A 59 -1.29 -4.75 13.04
C SER A 59 -2.80 -4.94 13.09
N GLY A 60 -3.31 -5.37 14.26
CA GLY A 60 -4.74 -5.52 14.50
C GLY A 60 -5.36 -6.79 13.89
N PRO A 61 -6.67 -6.99 14.07
CA PRO A 61 -7.35 -8.25 13.75
C PRO A 61 -7.64 -8.45 12.26
N ARG A 62 -7.56 -7.39 11.44
CA ARG A 62 -7.83 -7.44 9.99
C ARG A 62 -6.92 -6.49 9.23
N PRO A 63 -5.61 -6.77 9.14
CA PRO A 63 -4.70 -5.97 8.36
C PRO A 63 -5.02 -6.10 6.86
N HIS A 64 -5.28 -5.00 6.16
CA HIS A 64 -5.64 -5.03 4.74
C HIS A 64 -5.16 -3.80 3.96
N ALA A 65 -5.07 -3.96 2.65
CA ALA A 65 -4.68 -2.91 1.72
C ALA A 65 -5.87 -2.49 0.87
N VAL A 66 -5.91 -1.22 0.52
CA VAL A 66 -6.79 -0.66 -0.50
C VAL A 66 -5.91 -0.04 -1.58
N ALA A 67 -6.24 -0.26 -2.84
CA ALA A 67 -5.53 0.34 -3.96
C ALA A 67 -6.54 0.93 -4.95
N SER A 68 -6.35 2.22 -5.26
CA SER A 68 -7.06 2.95 -6.30
C SER A 68 -6.07 3.21 -7.43
N THR A 69 -6.45 2.93 -8.67
CA THR A 69 -5.57 3.18 -9.81
C THR A 69 -6.33 3.11 -11.12
N THR A 70 -5.84 3.84 -12.12
CA THR A 70 -6.15 3.50 -13.52
C THR A 70 -5.39 2.23 -13.89
N PRO A 71 -6.07 1.11 -14.24
CA PRO A 71 -5.39 -0.14 -14.51
C PRO A 71 -4.37 -0.01 -15.65
N ARG A 72 -3.14 -0.46 -15.40
CA ARG A 72 -2.10 -0.61 -16.42
C ARG A 72 -1.73 -2.08 -16.57
N THR A 73 -1.16 -2.46 -17.71
CA THR A 73 -0.69 -3.81 -18.02
C THR A 73 0.59 -4.15 -17.24
N ARG A 74 0.53 -4.10 -15.91
CA ARG A 74 1.59 -4.51 -14.97
C ARG A 74 1.32 -5.92 -14.46
N LYS A 75 2.36 -6.74 -14.29
CA LYS A 75 2.24 -8.12 -13.82
C LYS A 75 1.50 -8.18 -12.48
N LEU A 76 1.96 -7.42 -11.48
CA LEU A 76 1.34 -7.41 -10.15
C LEU A 76 -0.12 -6.98 -10.18
N ILE A 77 -0.49 -5.97 -10.97
CA ILE A 77 -1.88 -5.51 -11.06
C ILE A 77 -2.78 -6.62 -11.63
N LYS A 78 -2.33 -7.34 -12.66
CA LYS A 78 -3.05 -8.49 -13.20
C LYS A 78 -3.19 -9.61 -12.17
N GLU A 79 -2.14 -9.89 -11.42
CA GLU A 79 -2.16 -10.91 -10.36
C GLU A 79 -3.19 -10.54 -9.27
N LEU A 80 -3.17 -9.30 -8.78
CA LEU A 80 -4.10 -8.82 -7.77
C LEU A 80 -5.55 -8.86 -8.24
N ILE A 81 -5.83 -8.43 -9.47
CA ILE A 81 -7.20 -8.45 -10.02
C ILE A 81 -7.75 -9.89 -10.15
N ASN A 82 -6.89 -10.87 -10.40
CA ASN A 82 -7.28 -12.27 -10.56
C ASN A 82 -7.20 -13.08 -9.24
N ASP A 83 -6.74 -12.47 -8.14
CA ASP A 83 -6.69 -13.13 -6.85
C ASP A 83 -8.09 -13.17 -6.22
N SER A 84 -8.62 -14.37 -5.97
CA SER A 84 -9.89 -14.61 -5.28
C SER A 84 -10.05 -13.91 -3.91
N LYS A 85 -8.94 -13.50 -3.28
CA LYS A 85 -8.93 -12.79 -1.99
C LYS A 85 -9.02 -11.26 -2.15
N VAL A 86 -8.98 -10.76 -3.37
CA VAL A 86 -9.05 -9.32 -3.67
C VAL A 86 -10.45 -8.99 -4.17
N ALA A 87 -11.13 -8.12 -3.43
CA ALA A 87 -12.37 -7.53 -3.92
C ALA A 87 -12.04 -6.42 -4.93
N VAL A 88 -12.55 -6.54 -6.15
CA VAL A 88 -12.36 -5.55 -7.22
C VAL A 88 -13.67 -4.84 -7.49
N THR A 89 -13.67 -3.51 -7.34
CA THR A 89 -14.76 -2.64 -7.75
C THR A 89 -14.31 -1.80 -8.96
N LYS A 90 -15.24 -1.52 -9.87
CA LYS A 90 -15.00 -0.65 -11.04
C LYS A 90 -16.05 0.45 -11.05
N GLY A 91 -15.64 1.66 -11.39
CA GLY A 91 -16.54 2.77 -11.72
C GLY A 91 -16.91 2.74 -13.19
#